data_AF-A0AA90T5E1-F1
#
_entry.id   AF-A0AA90T5E1-F1
#
_cell.length_a   1.000
_cell.length_b   1.000
_cell.length_c   1.000
_cell.angle_alpha   90.00
_cell.angle_beta   90.00
_cell.angle_gamma   90.00
#
_symmetry.space_group_name_H-M   'P 1'
#
loop_
_entity.id
_entity.type
_entity.pdbx_description
1 polymer ?
#
loop_
_entity_poly.entity_id
_entity_poly.type
_entity_poly.pdbx_seq_one_letter_code
_entity_poly.pdbx_strand_id
1 'polypeptide(L)'
;MVKILLVSAVLGGIVYAGPVCDFKLNDLKSQIDYAKKKGFEDKAKQLEVKLSDFSKTCRDSDILEEINQNIKNTQKNLQSARSALHQAQIDGNAHNLRQAQIDYKVANMQYIAAKQEMLRMKDLIKSSGNKK
;
A
#
# COMPACT_ATOMS: atom_id res chain seq x y z
N MET A 1 44.67 36.05 -4.68
CA MET A 1 43.98 35.42 -3.53
C MET A 1 42.50 35.31 -3.87
N VAL A 2 42.07 34.15 -4.38
CA VAL A 2 40.68 33.91 -4.81
C VAL A 2 39.93 33.30 -3.62
N LYS A 3 39.04 34.08 -3.00
CA LYS A 3 38.14 33.61 -1.94
C LYS A 3 37.01 32.79 -2.59
N ILE A 4 37.16 31.47 -2.59
CA ILE A 4 36.09 30.55 -2.97
C ILE A 4 35.12 30.46 -1.79
N LEU A 5 33.98 31.13 -1.90
CA LEU A 5 32.83 30.92 -1.02
C LEU A 5 32.09 29.66 -1.49
N LEU A 6 32.42 28.53 -0.88
CA LEU A 6 31.65 27.29 -0.94
C LEU A 6 30.32 27.51 -0.18
N VAL A 7 29.31 28.01 -0.89
CA VAL A 7 27.93 27.97 -0.42
C VAL A 7 27.44 26.53 -0.58
N SER A 8 27.58 25.74 0.49
CA SER A 8 26.89 24.46 0.65
C SER A 8 25.39 24.73 0.73
N ALA A 9 24.72 24.73 -0.41
CA ALA A 9 23.28 24.61 -0.50
C ALA A 9 22.92 23.16 -0.09
N VAL A 10 22.75 22.95 1.22
CA VAL A 10 21.99 21.83 1.75
C VAL A 10 20.55 22.07 1.30
N LEU A 11 20.23 21.57 0.10
CA LEU A 11 18.87 21.34 -0.35
C LEU A 11 18.24 20.32 0.59
N GLY A 12 17.78 20.81 1.74
CA GLY A 12 16.77 20.13 2.54
C GLY A 12 15.55 20.01 1.64
N GLY A 13 15.47 18.89 0.92
CA GLY A 13 14.29 18.52 0.17
C GLY A 13 13.14 18.53 1.16
N ILE A 14 12.31 19.56 1.07
CA ILE A 14 11.04 19.61 1.77
C ILE A 14 10.30 18.39 1.25
N VAL A 15 10.29 17.31 2.03
CA VAL A 15 9.54 16.09 1.74
C VAL A 15 8.09 16.53 1.80
N TYR A 16 7.55 16.92 0.66
CA TYR A 16 6.18 17.37 0.55
C TYR A 16 5.31 16.14 0.78
N ALA A 17 4.87 15.94 2.03
CA ALA A 17 3.86 14.96 2.37
C ALA A 17 2.60 15.34 1.59
N GLY A 18 2.23 14.50 0.63
CA GLY A 18 1.03 14.72 -0.15
C GLY A 18 -0.19 14.12 0.55
N PRO A 19 -1.39 14.30 -0.04
CA PRO A 19 -2.65 13.84 0.52
C PRO A 19 -2.69 12.31 0.79
N VAL A 20 -1.92 11.52 0.05
CA VAL A 20 -1.84 10.06 0.27
C VAL A 20 -1.04 9.76 1.54
N CYS A 21 0.10 10.43 1.73
CA CYS A 21 0.91 10.33 2.94
C CYS A 21 0.15 10.75 4.19
N ASP A 22 -0.52 11.90 4.15
CA ASP A 22 -1.33 12.39 5.27
C ASP A 22 -2.42 11.38 5.65
N PHE A 23 -3.09 10.80 4.65
CA PHE A 23 -4.09 9.77 4.86
C PHE A 23 -3.48 8.54 5.57
N LYS A 24 -2.34 8.01 5.09
CA LYS A 24 -1.69 6.83 5.68
C LYS A 24 -1.15 7.09 7.09
N LEU A 25 -0.63 8.30 7.35
CA LEU A 25 -0.17 8.70 8.67
C LEU A 25 -1.34 8.80 9.66
N ASN A 26 -2.47 9.34 9.24
CA ASN A 26 -3.67 9.43 10.08
C ASN A 26 -4.30 8.05 10.34
N ASP A 27 -4.23 7.14 9.37
CA ASP A 27 -4.62 5.75 9.55
C ASP A 27 -3.75 5.06 10.63
N LEU A 28 -2.42 5.21 10.56
CA LEU A 28 -1.50 4.68 11.58
C LEU A 28 -1.78 5.26 12.97
N LYS A 29 -2.01 6.57 13.09
CA LYS A 29 -2.42 7.20 14.35
C LYS A 29 -3.71 6.59 14.91
N SER A 30 -4.71 6.39 14.05
CA SER A 30 -5.98 5.77 14.45
C SER A 30 -5.80 4.32 14.94
N GLN A 31 -4.89 3.57 14.33
CA GLN A 31 -4.53 2.21 14.78
C GLN A 31 -3.80 2.21 16.13
N ILE A 32 -2.92 3.18 16.38
CA ILE A 32 -2.25 3.37 17.68
C ILE A 32 -3.30 3.66 18.75
N ASP A 33 -4.20 4.61 18.49
CA ASP A 33 -5.26 4.98 19.43
C ASP A 33 -6.18 3.78 19.75
N TYR A 34 -6.52 2.99 18.73
CA TYR A 34 -7.27 1.76 18.93
C TYR A 34 -6.50 0.75 19.79
N ALA A 35 -5.22 0.53 19.52
CA ALA A 35 -4.39 -0.41 20.27
C ALA A 35 -4.27 0.01 21.75
N LYS A 36 -4.03 1.29 22.03
CA LYS A 36 -3.99 1.84 23.40
C LYS A 36 -5.32 1.66 24.11
N LYS A 37 -6.44 2.00 23.45
CA LYS A 37 -7.80 1.83 24.02
C LYS A 37 -8.14 0.36 24.34
N LYS A 38 -7.53 -0.59 23.65
CA LYS A 38 -7.73 -2.03 23.87
C LYS A 38 -6.69 -2.66 24.82
N GLY A 39 -5.75 -1.88 25.36
CA GLY A 39 -4.68 -2.39 26.22
C GLY A 39 -3.63 -3.22 25.46
N PHE A 40 -3.52 -3.06 24.14
CA PHE A 40 -2.51 -3.75 23.32
C PHE A 40 -1.19 -2.95 23.29
N GLU A 41 -0.55 -2.80 24.45
CA GLU A 41 0.60 -1.91 24.65
C GLU A 41 1.78 -2.21 23.69
N ASP A 42 2.15 -3.49 23.52
CA ASP A 42 3.24 -3.87 22.62
C ASP A 42 2.94 -3.52 21.16
N LYS A 43 1.69 -3.73 20.75
CA LYS A 43 1.23 -3.36 19.40
C LYS A 43 1.24 -1.84 19.20
N ALA A 44 0.81 -1.08 20.21
CA ALA A 44 0.85 0.38 20.17
C ALA A 44 2.30 0.88 19.98
N LYS A 45 3.26 0.35 20.75
CA LYS A 45 4.68 0.70 20.61
C LYS A 45 5.24 0.37 19.22
N GLN A 46 4.93 -0.81 18.67
CA GLN A 46 5.36 -1.18 17.32
C GLN A 46 4.79 -0.22 16.26
N LEU A 47 3.52 0.17 16.41
CA LEU A 47 2.88 1.12 15.51
C LEU A 47 3.44 2.54 15.65
N GLU A 48 3.83 2.97 16.86
CA GLU A 48 4.49 4.26 17.10
C GLU A 48 5.88 4.34 16.45
N VAL A 49 6.68 3.29 16.56
CA VAL A 49 7.98 3.19 15.86
C VAL A 49 7.75 3.28 14.35
N LYS A 50 6.81 2.48 13.83
CA LYS A 50 6.45 2.51 12.41
C LYS A 50 5.98 3.90 11.96
N LEU A 51 5.17 4.59 12.77
CA LEU A 51 4.72 5.95 12.47
C LEU A 51 5.91 6.92 12.39
N SER A 52 6.84 6.85 13.34
CA SER A 52 8.03 7.71 13.36
C SER A 52 8.88 7.52 12.11
N ASP A 53 9.15 6.27 11.73
CA ASP A 53 9.95 5.96 10.55
C ASP A 53 9.22 6.37 9.27
N PHE A 54 7.95 6.00 9.16
CA PHE A 54 7.14 6.30 7.99
C PHE A 54 6.98 7.81 7.78
N SER A 55 6.80 8.60 8.84
CA SER A 55 6.65 10.06 8.75
C SER A 55 7.87 10.78 8.16
N LYS A 56 9.07 10.22 8.32
CA LYS A 56 10.33 10.83 7.84
C LYS A 56 10.55 10.60 6.35
N THR A 57 10.02 9.50 5.82
CA THR A 57 10.31 9.03 4.47
C THR A 57 9.06 8.97 3.58
N CYS A 58 7.89 9.35 4.10
CA CYS A 58 6.64 9.22 3.36
C CYS A 58 6.65 10.08 2.11
N ARG A 59 6.42 9.45 0.96
CA ARG A 59 6.17 10.13 -0.32
C ARG A 59 4.98 9.48 -1.01
N ASP A 60 4.07 10.30 -1.51
CA ASP A 60 2.89 9.84 -2.26
C ASP A 60 3.30 8.93 -3.44
N SER A 61 4.38 9.30 -4.14
CA SER A 61 4.92 8.52 -5.26
C SER A 61 5.28 7.09 -4.86
N ASP A 62 5.89 6.91 -3.69
CA ASP A 62 6.37 5.61 -3.23
C ASP A 62 5.19 4.71 -2.86
N ILE A 63 4.18 5.28 -2.21
CA ILE A 63 2.95 4.56 -1.85
C ILE A 63 2.19 4.14 -3.12
N LEU A 64 2.07 5.05 -4.10
CA LEU A 64 1.41 4.73 -5.37
C LEU A 64 2.17 3.66 -6.15
N GLU A 65 3.51 3.70 -6.13
CA GLU A 65 4.33 2.67 -6.77
C GLU A 65 4.18 1.33 -6.05
N GLU A 66 4.18 1.29 -4.71
CA GLU A 66 3.94 0.07 -3.94
C GLU A 66 2.58 -0.55 -4.28
N ILE A 67 1.52 0.26 -4.35
CA ILE A 67 0.19 -0.22 -4.74
C ILE A 67 0.19 -0.73 -6.19
N ASN A 68 0.87 -0.05 -7.12
CA ASN A 68 1.01 -0.53 -8.49
C ASN A 68 1.74 -1.88 -8.58
N GLN A 69 2.82 -2.06 -7.81
CA GLN A 69 3.53 -3.33 -7.74
C GLN A 69 2.64 -4.43 -7.14
N ASN A 70 1.85 -4.10 -6.10
CA ASN A 70 0.86 -5.03 -5.56
C ASN A 70 -0.22 -5.42 -6.59
N ILE A 71 -0.70 -4.48 -7.42
CA ILE A 71 -1.63 -4.77 -8.52
C ILE A 71 -0.99 -5.73 -9.52
N LYS A 72 0.28 -5.53 -9.91
CA LYS A 72 0.99 -6.43 -10.84
C LYS A 72 1.13 -7.84 -10.24
N ASN A 73 1.51 -7.92 -8.97
CA ASN A 73 1.68 -9.20 -8.27
C ASN A 73 0.35 -9.96 -8.14
N THR A 74 -0.71 -9.28 -7.70
CA THR A 74 -2.05 -9.88 -7.57
C THR A 74 -2.64 -10.26 -8.94
N GLN A 75 -2.37 -9.49 -10.00
CA GLN A 75 -2.72 -9.86 -11.37
C GLN A 75 -2.03 -11.14 -11.82
N LYS A 76 -0.73 -11.27 -11.56
CA LYS A 76 0.02 -12.50 -11.87
C LYS A 76 -0.55 -13.70 -11.12
N ASN A 77 -0.84 -13.54 -9.83
CA ASN A 77 -1.45 -14.60 -9.02
C ASN A 77 -2.83 -15.00 -9.53
N LEU A 78 -3.66 -14.03 -9.93
CA LEU A 78 -4.96 -14.29 -10.53
C LEU A 78 -4.84 -15.07 -11.85
N GLN A 79 -3.87 -14.73 -12.70
CA GLN A 79 -3.61 -15.47 -13.92
C GLN A 79 -3.18 -16.92 -13.62
N SER A 80 -2.26 -17.11 -12.67
CA SER A 80 -1.84 -18.45 -12.24
C SER A 80 -3.00 -19.27 -11.68
N ALA A 81 -3.83 -18.68 -10.82
CA ALA A 81 -5.01 -19.36 -10.25
C ALA A 81 -6.05 -19.69 -11.32
N ARG A 82 -6.22 -18.83 -12.33
CA ARG A 82 -7.10 -19.10 -13.47
C ARG A 82 -6.61 -20.29 -14.30
N SER A 83 -5.31 -20.37 -14.57
CA SER A 83 -4.72 -21.51 -15.28
C SER A 83 -4.86 -22.81 -14.48
N ALA A 84 -4.61 -22.77 -13.17
CA ALA A 84 -4.78 -23.93 -12.29
C ALA A 84 -6.25 -24.41 -12.25
N LEU A 85 -7.20 -23.48 -12.20
CA LEU A 85 -8.62 -23.80 -12.28
C LEU A 85 -8.98 -24.47 -13.62
N HIS A 86 -8.45 -23.96 -14.74
CA HIS A 86 -8.67 -24.58 -16.04
C HIS A 86 -8.09 -25.99 -16.12
N GLN A 87 -6.89 -26.21 -15.59
CA GLN A 87 -6.29 -27.54 -15.55
C GLN A 87 -7.12 -28.50 -14.69
N ALA A 88 -7.57 -28.06 -13.50
CA ALA A 88 -8.40 -28.88 -12.63
C ALA A 88 -9.77 -29.23 -13.24
N GLN A 89 -10.30 -28.38 -14.13
CA GLN A 89 -11.51 -28.69 -14.92
C GLN A 89 -11.27 -29.81 -15.93
N ILE A 90 -10.08 -29.84 -16.56
CA ILE A 90 -9.69 -30.89 -17.51
C ILE A 90 -9.43 -32.21 -16.78
N ASP A 91 -8.73 -32.17 -15.65
CA ASP A 91 -8.33 -33.36 -14.89
C ASP A 91 -9.52 -34.07 -14.22
N GLY A 92 -10.65 -33.38 -14.02
CA GLY A 92 -11.90 -33.97 -13.53
C GLY A 92 -11.91 -34.38 -12.06
N ASN A 93 -10.84 -34.12 -11.30
CA ASN A 93 -10.79 -34.39 -9.86
C ASN A 93 -11.61 -33.35 -9.09
N ALA A 94 -12.74 -33.78 -8.50
CA ALA A 94 -13.68 -32.89 -7.81
C ALA A 94 -13.06 -32.12 -6.63
N HIS A 95 -12.12 -32.72 -5.89
CA HIS A 95 -11.46 -32.06 -4.77
C HIS A 95 -10.55 -30.94 -5.25
N ASN A 96 -9.68 -31.25 -6.23
CA ASN A 96 -8.77 -30.27 -6.81
C ASN A 96 -9.52 -29.14 -7.52
N LEU A 97 -10.63 -29.46 -8.21
CA LEU A 97 -11.49 -28.45 -8.82
C LEU A 97 -12.08 -27.49 -7.78
N ARG A 98 -12.59 -28.00 -6.66
CA ARG A 98 -13.13 -27.16 -5.58
C ARG A 98 -12.06 -26.26 -4.98
N GLN A 99 -10.87 -26.79 -4.72
CA GLN A 99 -9.76 -26.00 -4.18
C GLN A 99 -9.34 -24.89 -5.16
N ALA A 100 -9.16 -25.23 -6.45
CA ALA A 100 -8.79 -24.25 -7.47
C ALA A 100 -9.85 -23.16 -7.67
N GLN A 101 -11.14 -23.46 -7.48
CA GLN A 101 -12.21 -22.45 -7.49
C GLN A 101 -12.09 -21.48 -6.31
N ILE A 102 -11.74 -21.97 -5.12
CA ILE A 102 -11.53 -21.13 -3.93
C ILE A 102 -10.31 -20.23 -4.18
N ASP A 103 -9.20 -20.80 -4.62
CA ASP A 103 -7.95 -20.07 -4.86
C ASP A 103 -8.15 -18.98 -5.92
N TYR A 104 -8.87 -19.29 -7.00
CA TYR A 104 -9.25 -18.30 -8.02
C TYR A 104 -10.10 -17.15 -7.43
N LYS A 105 -11.10 -17.46 -6.60
CA LYS A 105 -11.93 -16.44 -5.95
C LYS A 105 -11.09 -15.55 -5.03
N VAL A 106 -10.21 -16.14 -4.22
CA VAL A 106 -9.31 -15.40 -3.33
C VAL A 106 -8.38 -14.49 -4.13
N ALA A 107 -7.71 -15.01 -5.15
CA ALA A 107 -6.83 -14.22 -6.01
C ALA A 107 -7.57 -13.07 -6.71
N ASN A 108 -8.81 -13.31 -7.16
CA ASN A 108 -9.64 -12.27 -7.77
C ASN A 108 -10.01 -11.16 -6.77
N MET A 109 -10.41 -11.54 -5.54
CA MET A 109 -10.70 -10.56 -4.48
C MET A 109 -9.47 -9.72 -4.13
N GLN A 110 -8.28 -10.34 -4.03
CA GLN A 110 -7.03 -9.61 -3.76
C GLN A 110 -6.70 -8.61 -4.87
N TYR A 111 -6.86 -9.00 -6.13
CA TYR A 111 -6.64 -8.11 -7.27
C TYR A 111 -7.62 -6.92 -7.29
N ILE A 112 -8.91 -7.18 -7.03
CA ILE A 112 -9.93 -6.13 -6.93
C ILE A 112 -9.61 -5.17 -5.79
N ALA A 113 -9.26 -5.68 -4.61
CA ALA A 113 -8.89 -4.87 -3.45
C ALA A 113 -7.67 -3.97 -3.75
N ALA A 114 -6.64 -4.50 -4.40
CA ALA A 114 -5.47 -3.72 -4.79
C ALA A 114 -5.84 -2.58 -5.77
N LYS A 115 -6.71 -2.83 -6.75
CA LYS A 115 -7.22 -1.79 -7.65
C LYS A 115 -8.07 -0.74 -6.94
N GLN A 116 -8.93 -1.16 -6.02
CA GLN A 116 -9.76 -0.25 -5.23
C GLN A 116 -8.90 0.67 -4.37
N GLU A 117 -7.83 0.16 -3.77
CA GLU A 117 -6.91 1.00 -3.00
C GLU A 117 -6.24 2.06 -3.89
N MET A 118 -5.80 1.69 -5.10
CA MET A 118 -5.25 2.67 -6.06
C MET A 118 -6.27 3.76 -6.43
N LEU A 119 -7.52 3.37 -6.70
CA LEU A 119 -8.60 4.34 -6.99
C LEU A 119 -8.80 5.28 -5.79
N ARG A 120 -8.85 4.74 -4.58
CA ARG A 120 -9.00 5.54 -3.36
C ARG A 120 -7.87 6.56 -3.19
N MET A 121 -6.62 6.16 -3.45
CA MET A 121 -5.48 7.09 -3.35
C MET A 121 -5.54 8.17 -4.45
N LYS A 122 -5.97 7.83 -5.66
CA LYS A 122 -6.18 8.81 -6.75
C LYS A 122 -7.29 9.80 -6.42
N ASP A 123 -8.38 9.34 -5.81
CA ASP A 123 -9.48 10.21 -5.40
C ASP A 123 -9.05 11.19 -4.30
N LEU A 124 -8.19 10.76 -3.37
CA LEU A 124 -7.58 11.66 -2.39
C LEU A 124 -6.80 12.79 -3.07
N ILE A 125 -5.95 12.46 -4.05
CA ILE A 125 -5.16 13.46 -4.80
C ILE A 125 -6.07 14.43 -5.56
N LYS A 126 -7.11 13.92 -6.23
CA LYS A 126 -8.07 14.74 -6.98
C LYS A 126 -8.85 15.68 -6.04
N SER A 127 -9.32 15.16 -4.91
CA SER A 127 -10.10 15.92 -3.94
C SER A 127 -9.28 17.01 -3.25
N SER A 128 -7.98 16.80 -3.04
CA SER A 128 -7.07 17.85 -2.52
C SER A 128 -6.73 18.91 -3.56
N GLY A 129 -6.70 18.56 -4.85
CA GLY A 129 -6.43 19.50 -5.94
C GLY A 129 -7.56 20.49 -6.22
N ASN A 130 -8.81 20.09 -5.93
CA ASN A 130 -10.02 20.92 -6.11
C ASN A 130 -10.30 21.89 -4.95
N LYS A 131 -9.46 21.93 -3.91
CA LYS A 131 -9.58 22.88 -2.79
C LYS A 131 -8.77 24.17 -3.01
N LYS A 132 -8.62 24.61 -4.26
CA LYS A 132 -8.02 25.89 -4.62
C LYS A 132 -9.08 26.89 -5.04
#